data_AF-A0A5E4MAG7-F1
#
_entry.id   AF-A0A5E4MAG7-F1
#
_cell.length_a   1.000
_cell.length_b   1.000
_cell.length_c   1.000
_cell.angle_alpha   90.00
_cell.angle_beta   90.00
_cell.angle_gamma   90.00
#
_symmetry.space_group_name_H-M   'P 1'
#
loop_
_entity.id
_entity.type
_entity.pdbx_description
1 polymer ?
#
loop_
_entity_poly.entity_id
_entity_poly.type
_entity_poly.pdbx_seq_one_letter_code
_entity_poly.pdbx_strand_id
1 'polypeptide(L)'
;MPNPHLPSEENKSVAENWCYTQVDAVKLSFMWRINNFSLCKKMCDVLKSSAFSSAVNSKLKWCLQTSPKELDEESKDYLSYFLQVSYNKTEVGVKFKFSFLNAKREETIRSSNSS
;
A
#
# COMPACT_ATOMS: atom_id res chain seq x y z
N MET A 1 -30.11 42.35 -32.46
CA MET A 1 -30.16 40.97 -31.93
C MET A 1 -29.29 40.94 -30.69
N PRO A 2 -29.78 40.52 -29.50
CA PRO A 2 -28.95 40.42 -28.32
C PRO A 2 -28.23 39.07 -28.26
N ASN A 3 -27.00 39.13 -27.76
CA ASN A 3 -26.06 38.02 -27.52
C ASN A 3 -26.55 37.12 -26.36
N PRO A 4 -26.43 35.77 -26.41
CA PRO A 4 -26.72 34.93 -25.25
C PRO A 4 -25.55 35.02 -24.27
N HIS A 5 -25.76 35.72 -23.15
CA HIS A 5 -24.83 35.67 -22.02
C HIS A 5 -24.81 34.25 -21.46
N LEU A 6 -23.60 33.67 -21.31
CA LEU A 6 -23.37 32.45 -20.56
C LEU A 6 -23.87 32.63 -19.11
N PRO A 7 -24.43 31.57 -18.49
CA PRO A 7 -24.82 31.63 -17.08
C PRO A 7 -23.58 31.82 -16.21
N SER A 8 -23.62 32.85 -15.37
CA SER A 8 -22.68 33.13 -14.30
C SER A 8 -22.55 31.94 -13.35
N GLU A 9 -21.32 31.48 -13.13
CA GLU A 9 -20.94 30.62 -12.01
C GLU A 9 -21.07 31.40 -10.69
N GLU A 10 -22.28 31.62 -10.18
CA GLU A 10 -22.43 32.19 -8.84
C GLU A 10 -23.69 31.68 -8.14
N ASN A 11 -23.48 31.14 -6.94
CA ASN A 11 -24.41 30.54 -5.99
C ASN A 11 -24.66 29.03 -6.11
N LYS A 12 -23.61 28.24 -5.86
CA LYS A 12 -23.80 26.98 -5.13
C LYS A 12 -23.99 27.31 -3.65
N SER A 13 -25.06 26.78 -3.06
CA SER A 13 -25.45 27.09 -1.69
C SER A 13 -24.38 26.63 -0.68
N VAL A 14 -24.19 27.38 0.42
CA VAL A 14 -23.26 27.06 1.53
C VAL A 14 -23.48 25.64 2.09
N ALA A 15 -24.68 25.07 1.91
CA ALA A 15 -25.03 23.72 2.33
C ALA A 15 -24.31 22.61 1.53
N GLU A 16 -23.89 22.86 0.28
CA GLU A 16 -23.15 21.89 -0.53
C GLU A 16 -21.71 21.68 -0.04
N ASN A 17 -21.20 22.57 0.83
CA ASN A 17 -19.83 22.52 1.37
C ASN A 17 -19.72 21.81 2.73
N TRP A 18 -20.82 21.41 3.38
CA TRP A 18 -20.77 20.88 4.76
C TRP A 18 -20.19 19.46 4.88
N CYS A 19 -20.01 18.73 3.76
CA CYS A 19 -19.56 17.34 3.77
C CYS A 19 -18.48 17.02 2.73
N TYR A 20 -17.63 18.00 2.36
CA TYR A 20 -16.53 17.72 1.43
C TYR A 20 -15.27 17.30 2.18
N THR A 21 -15.01 15.98 2.23
CA THR A 21 -13.68 15.49 2.61
C THR A 21 -12.83 15.40 1.34
N GLN A 22 -11.83 16.27 1.21
CA GLN A 22 -10.86 16.17 0.13
C GLN A 22 -9.89 15.02 0.45
N VAL A 23 -10.01 13.91 -0.27
CA VAL A 23 -9.14 12.73 -0.11
C VAL A 23 -8.03 12.81 -1.14
N ASP A 24 -6.86 13.28 -0.71
CA ASP A 24 -5.64 13.19 -1.51
C ASP A 24 -5.07 11.77 -1.42
N ALA A 25 -5.44 10.92 -2.37
CA ALA A 25 -4.95 9.55 -2.44
C ALA A 25 -3.49 9.53 -2.94
N VAL A 26 -2.56 9.28 -2.01
CA VAL A 26 -1.15 9.10 -2.33
C VAL A 26 -0.89 7.65 -2.71
N LYS A 27 -0.72 7.37 -4.01
CA LYS A 27 -0.37 6.03 -4.50
C LYS A 27 1.15 5.83 -4.49
N LEU A 28 1.60 4.83 -3.74
CA LEU A 28 2.99 4.41 -3.67
C LEU A 28 3.11 2.95 -4.09
N SER A 29 4.08 2.64 -4.94
CA SER A 29 4.38 1.27 -5.37
C SER A 29 5.85 0.98 -5.10
N PHE A 30 6.12 -0.13 -4.43
CA PHE A 30 7.46 -0.54 -4.04
C PHE A 30 7.68 -2.00 -4.41
N MET A 31 8.81 -2.27 -5.08
CA MET A 31 9.21 -3.62 -5.49
C MET A 31 10.43 -4.03 -4.67
N TRP A 32 10.28 -5.11 -3.90
CA TRP A 32 11.36 -5.69 -3.13
C TRP A 32 11.80 -7.02 -3.74
N ARG A 33 13.09 -7.15 -4.02
CA ARG A 33 13.70 -8.41 -4.46
C ARG A 33 14.49 -9.01 -3.31
N ILE A 34 14.14 -10.25 -2.94
CA ILE A 34 14.93 -11.07 -2.02
C ILE A 34 15.75 -12.04 -2.85
N ASN A 35 17.07 -11.83 -2.89
CA ASN A 35 17.97 -12.76 -3.56
C ASN A 35 18.29 -13.94 -2.63
N ASN A 36 18.54 -15.11 -3.21
CA ASN A 36 18.91 -16.32 -2.46
C ASN A 36 17.87 -16.69 -1.37
N PHE A 37 16.58 -16.55 -1.68
CA PHE A 37 15.49 -16.75 -0.70
C PHE A 37 15.55 -18.10 0.03
N SER A 38 15.95 -19.18 -0.66
CA SER A 38 16.10 -20.51 -0.06
C SER A 38 17.16 -20.55 1.06
N LEU A 39 18.23 -19.76 0.93
CA LEU A 39 19.25 -19.60 1.98
C LEU A 39 18.71 -18.76 3.13
N CYS A 40 18.06 -17.63 2.80
CA CYS A 40 17.45 -16.76 3.80
C CYS A 40 16.38 -17.49 4.62
N LYS A 41 15.60 -18.40 4.01
CA LYS A 41 14.59 -19.20 4.72
C LYS A 41 15.18 -20.05 5.84
N LYS A 42 16.41 -20.55 5.66
CA LYS A 42 17.09 -21.39 6.65
C LYS A 42 17.77 -20.58 7.74
N MET A 43 18.36 -19.44 7.37
CA MET A 43 19.28 -18.70 8.26
C MET A 43 18.68 -17.47 8.91
N CYS A 44 17.64 -16.86 8.33
CA CYS A 44 17.10 -15.60 8.81
C CYS A 44 15.80 -15.83 9.59
N ASP A 45 15.71 -15.24 10.78
CA ASP A 45 14.44 -15.15 11.52
C ASP A 45 13.49 -14.17 10.83
N VAL A 46 14.03 -13.04 10.40
CA VAL A 46 13.28 -11.93 9.81
C VAL A 46 14.08 -11.30 8.67
N LEU A 47 13.42 -10.99 7.57
CA LEU A 47 13.94 -10.20 6.46
C LEU A 47 13.18 -8.88 6.37
N LYS A 48 13.89 -7.77 6.18
CA LYS A 48 13.30 -6.42 6.02
C LYS A 48 13.82 -5.75 4.76
N SER A 49 12.93 -5.07 4.05
CA SER A 49 13.32 -4.18 2.96
C SER A 49 13.91 -2.88 3.51
N SER A 50 14.60 -2.13 2.64
CA SER A 50 14.89 -0.72 2.91
C SER A 50 13.59 0.05 3.18
N ALA A 51 13.68 1.09 4.00
CA ALA A 51 12.57 1.99 4.24
C ALA A 51 12.24 2.79 2.98
N PHE A 52 10.95 2.94 2.67
CA PHE A 52 10.45 3.72 1.55
C PHE A 52 9.35 4.67 2.01
N SER A 53 9.19 5.78 1.31
CA SER A 53 8.19 6.81 1.64
C SER A 53 7.66 7.44 0.37
N SER A 54 6.48 8.04 0.44
CA SER A 54 6.00 8.86 -0.68
C SER A 54 6.77 10.17 -0.74
N ALA A 55 6.99 10.69 -1.95
CA ALA A 55 7.63 12.00 -2.15
C ALA A 55 6.85 13.13 -1.45
N VAL A 56 5.52 13.04 -1.42
CA VAL A 56 4.64 14.05 -0.79
C VAL A 56 4.51 13.89 0.71
N ASN A 57 4.85 12.72 1.28
CA ASN A 57 4.81 12.48 2.72
C ASN A 57 6.01 11.62 3.14
N SER A 58 7.13 12.30 3.34
CA SER A 58 8.41 11.69 3.74
C SER A 58 8.46 11.26 5.20
N LYS A 59 7.48 11.67 6.03
CA LYS A 59 7.38 11.34 7.46
C LYS A 59 6.90 9.91 7.69
N LEU A 60 6.08 9.38 6.80
CA LEU A 60 5.67 7.98 6.81
C LEU A 60 6.77 7.12 6.19
N LYS A 61 7.49 6.37 7.01
CA LYS A 61 8.50 5.42 6.57
C LYS A 61 7.94 4.01 6.62
N TRP A 62 7.75 3.43 5.44
CA TRP A 62 7.24 2.09 5.23
C TRP A 62 8.39 1.10 5.05
N CYS A 63 8.24 -0.13 5.51
CA CYS A 63 9.10 -1.23 5.10
C CYS A 63 8.30 -2.52 4.94
N LEU A 64 8.75 -3.39 4.04
CA LEU A 64 8.24 -4.74 3.93
C LEU A 64 9.05 -5.65 4.84
N GLN A 65 8.36 -6.51 5.57
CA GLN A 65 8.96 -7.54 6.39
C GLN A 65 8.39 -8.91 5.99
N THR A 66 9.24 -9.93 5.96
CA THR A 66 8.78 -11.32 5.97
C THR A 66 9.54 -12.09 7.04
N SER A 67 8.84 -13.02 7.68
CA SER A 67 9.43 -13.99 8.60
C SER A 67 9.44 -15.33 7.88
N PRO A 68 10.60 -15.79 7.39
CA PRO A 68 10.68 -17.05 6.65
C PRO A 68 10.46 -18.29 7.51
N LYS A 69 10.62 -18.12 8.82
CA LYS A 69 10.29 -19.12 9.84
C LYS A 69 8.81 -19.02 10.19
N GLU A 70 8.23 -20.16 10.53
CA GLU A 70 6.85 -20.28 10.98
C GLU A 70 6.63 -19.34 12.18
N LEU A 71 5.60 -18.49 12.09
CA LEU A 71 5.26 -17.55 13.16
C LEU A 71 4.33 -18.21 14.19
N ASP A 72 3.41 -19.04 13.68
CA ASP A 72 2.36 -19.71 14.42
C ASP A 72 1.94 -21.00 13.68
N GLU A 73 1.11 -21.82 14.32
CA GLU A 73 0.57 -23.07 13.77
C GLU A 73 -0.26 -22.87 12.49
N GLU A 74 -0.94 -21.73 12.36
CA GLU A 74 -1.84 -21.44 11.24
C GLU A 74 -1.06 -21.10 9.96
N SER A 75 0.11 -20.48 10.11
CA SER A 75 0.94 -20.01 9.00
C SER A 75 2.06 -20.98 8.59
N LYS A 76 2.10 -22.20 9.12
CA LYS A 76 3.20 -23.16 8.89
C LYS A 76 3.47 -23.47 7.41
N ASP A 77 2.41 -23.63 6.63
CA ASP A 77 2.51 -23.90 5.20
C ASP A 77 2.59 -22.62 4.34
N TYR A 78 2.55 -21.46 4.99
CA TYR A 78 2.51 -20.16 4.34
C TYR A 78 3.77 -19.35 4.64
N LEU A 79 3.95 -18.30 3.84
CA LEU A 79 4.99 -17.32 4.06
C LEU A 79 4.32 -16.00 4.41
N SER A 80 4.57 -15.52 5.62
CA SER A 80 3.94 -14.30 6.14
C SER A 80 4.68 -13.05 5.66
N TYR A 81 3.92 -12.08 5.17
CA TYR A 81 4.40 -10.77 4.73
C TYR A 81 3.67 -9.65 5.47
N PHE A 82 4.42 -8.67 5.92
CA PHE A 82 3.93 -7.54 6.69
C PHE A 82 4.36 -6.24 6.03
N LEU A 83 3.45 -5.26 6.04
CA LEU A 83 3.75 -3.87 5.74
C LEU A 83 3.85 -3.12 7.06
N GLN A 84 5.07 -2.74 7.45
CA GLN A 84 5.29 -1.97 8.67
C GLN A 84 5.36 -0.48 8.34
N VAL A 85 4.76 0.33 9.20
CA VAL A 85 4.85 1.79 9.16
C VAL A 85 5.54 2.29 10.42
N SER A 86 6.52 3.16 10.23
CA SER A 86 7.08 3.96 11.31
C SER A 86 6.61 5.40 11.11
N TYR A 87 5.87 5.88 12.10
CA TYR A 87 5.28 7.21 12.12
C TYR A 87 5.13 7.69 13.56
N ASN A 88 5.27 8.99 13.76
CA ASN A 88 5.24 9.63 15.06
C ASN A 88 3.83 10.03 15.54
N LYS A 89 2.77 9.58 14.85
CA LYS A 89 1.38 9.74 15.29
C LYS A 89 0.71 8.39 15.48
N THR A 90 -0.45 8.41 16.12
CA THR A 90 -1.15 7.23 16.65
C THR A 90 -1.72 6.30 15.59
N GLU A 91 -2.18 6.80 14.43
CA GLU A 91 -2.84 5.95 13.43
C GLU A 91 -2.69 6.47 12.00
N VAL A 92 -2.62 5.55 11.04
CA VAL A 92 -2.58 5.81 9.59
C VAL A 92 -3.50 4.82 8.89
N GLY A 93 -4.57 5.31 8.27
CA GLY A 93 -5.42 4.49 7.41
C GLY A 93 -4.74 4.26 6.07
N VAL A 94 -4.58 2.99 5.66
CA VAL A 94 -4.03 2.64 4.34
C VAL A 94 -4.81 1.51 3.68
N LYS A 95 -4.91 1.60 2.35
CA LYS A 95 -5.30 0.48 1.49
C LYS A 95 -4.06 -0.02 0.76
N PHE A 96 -3.73 -1.30 0.92
CA PHE A 96 -2.56 -1.90 0.28
C PHE A 96 -2.95 -3.17 -0.48
N LYS A 97 -2.08 -3.54 -1.41
CA LYS A 97 -2.14 -4.80 -2.16
C LYS A 97 -0.73 -5.39 -2.18
N PHE A 98 -0.61 -6.64 -1.75
CA PHE A 98 0.60 -7.42 -1.99
C PHE A 98 0.51 -8.12 -3.34
N SER A 99 1.62 -8.20 -4.06
CA SER A 99 1.71 -8.92 -5.32
C SER A 99 3.07 -9.57 -5.45
N PHE A 100 3.06 -10.84 -5.83
CA PHE A 100 4.27 -11.58 -6.18
C PHE A 100 4.47 -11.47 -7.67
N LEU A 101 5.70 -11.16 -8.07
CA LEU A 101 6.06 -11.03 -9.47
C LEU A 101 6.78 -12.30 -9.93
N ASN A 102 6.41 -12.81 -11.09
CA ASN A 102 7.13 -13.91 -11.73
C ASN A 102 8.47 -13.43 -12.33
N ALA A 103 9.23 -14.34 -12.98
CA ALA A 103 10.50 -14.01 -13.62
C ALA A 103 10.39 -12.94 -14.73
N LYS A 104 9.20 -12.80 -15.34
CA LYS A 104 8.88 -11.77 -16.35
C LYS A 104 8.43 -10.45 -15.74
N ARG A 105 8.39 -10.34 -14.40
CA ARG A 105 7.90 -9.18 -13.62
C ARG A 105 6.40 -8.95 -13.73
N GLU A 106 5.63 -9.98 -14.07
CA GLU A 106 4.17 -9.92 -14.11
C GLU A 106 3.60 -10.38 -12.78
N GLU A 107 2.48 -9.79 -12.36
CA GLU A 107 1.78 -10.26 -11.16
C GLU A 107 1.29 -11.69 -11.36
N THR A 108 1.70 -12.57 -10.44
CA THR A 108 1.15 -13.92 -10.37
C THR A 108 -0.29 -13.84 -9.88
N ILE A 109 -1.25 -14.15 -10.76
CA ILE A 109 -2.66 -14.28 -10.38
C ILE A 109 -2.81 -15.63 -9.66
N ARG A 110 -2.97 -15.61 -8.34
CA ARG A 110 -3.57 -16.74 -7.63
C ARG A 110 -5.05 -16.44 -7.48
N SER A 111 -5.90 -17.19 -8.17
CA SER A 111 -7.32 -17.29 -7.87
C SER A 111 -7.45 -17.87 -6.46
N SER A 112 -7.68 -17.00 -5.47
CA SER A 112 -8.14 -17.43 -4.16
C SER A 112 -9.61 -17.81 -4.30
N ASN A 113 -9.88 -19.10 -4.55
CA ASN A 113 -11.20 -19.65 -4.23
C ASN A 113 -11.25 -19.83 -2.72
N SER A 114 -11.91 -18.90 -2.03
CA SER A 114 -12.38 -19.13 -0.66
C SER A 114 -13.47 -20.21 -0.73
N SER A 115 -13.21 -21.38 -0.14
CA SER A 115 -14.25 -22.34 0.24
C SER A 115 -14.78 -21.99 1.62
#